data_AF-A0AAP0R9L5-F1
#
_entry.id   AF-A0AAP0R9L5-F1
#
_cell.length_a   1.000
_cell.length_b   1.000
_cell.length_c   1.000
_cell.angle_alpha   90.00
_cell.angle_beta   90.00
_cell.angle_gamma   90.00
#
_symmetry.space_group_name_H-M   'P 1'
#
loop_
_entity.id
_entity.type
_entity.pdbx_description
1 polymer ?
#
loop_
_entity_poly.entity_id
_entity_poly.type
_entity_poly.pdbx_seq_one_letter_code
_entity_poly.pdbx_strand_id
1 'polypeptide(L)'
;MEALRASSSLQLSMISTRLPTTPTENLMFNLSFSSIPNSSFSSLRRTTAKSKLFSTVSSSTISTEPIDPPQPELEILTQEEKFDWFSQWYPVMPVCDLDKRIPHAKKVMGLDIVVWWDRNESAWKVFDDTCPHRLAPLSEGRIDQWGRLQCVYHGWCFNGSGDCKFIPQAPPDGPPVHTFKKACVAVYPSTVQNDIVWFWPNTDPQYKDILLKKKPPYIPELDDPSYTKIMANREIPYGYEVLIENLMDPAHVPYAHFGIMKIPNANNRPKADREGGIPLDINVQTLDIDGFLGKHQYGSSRFIPPCVYFAFPNFKSDQSNGSVSTAGTKKELSSHVAQRRALLVFICIPVSPGKSRLIWTFPRNFAVWIDQIVPRWMFHVRGNLILDSDLYLLHVEERKIMEVGSSNWQKACFVPTKSDANVVAFRKWLRKYSGGQVDWGTKFTGTLPPSPPREQLMDRYWSHCGQLPQLQCGL
;
A
#
# COMPACT_ATOMS: atom_id res chain seq x y z
N MET A 1 54.13 43.36 33.97
CA MET A 1 54.75 42.03 33.80
C MET A 1 53.63 41.10 33.35
N GLU A 2 53.33 41.12 32.05
CA GLU A 2 53.81 40.16 31.02
C GLU A 2 53.13 38.79 31.17
N ALA A 3 52.08 38.49 30.38
CA ALA A 3 52.11 37.91 29.01
C ALA A 3 52.53 36.42 29.05
N LEU A 4 51.76 35.45 28.55
CA LEU A 4 51.60 35.16 27.12
C LEU A 4 50.54 34.04 26.88
N ARG A 5 49.87 34.16 25.73
CA ARG A 5 49.11 33.12 25.02
C ARG A 5 50.06 32.08 24.40
N ALA A 6 49.62 30.83 24.26
CA ALA A 6 50.04 29.97 23.14
C ALA A 6 49.05 28.83 22.87
N SER A 7 48.57 28.79 21.62
CA SER A 7 47.88 27.70 20.95
C SER A 7 48.86 26.64 20.44
N SER A 8 48.49 25.37 20.42
CA SER A 8 49.18 24.36 19.61
C SER A 8 48.22 23.38 18.94
N SER A 9 48.42 23.25 17.62
CA SER A 9 47.81 22.33 16.68
C SER A 9 48.50 20.95 16.74
N LEU A 10 47.74 19.87 16.77
CA LEU A 10 48.26 18.50 16.63
C LEU A 10 47.90 17.94 15.23
N GLN A 11 48.93 17.78 14.40
CA GLN A 11 48.93 16.94 13.20
C GLN A 11 49.14 15.48 13.62
N LEU A 12 48.25 14.57 13.21
CA LEU A 12 48.48 13.13 13.27
C LEU A 12 49.01 12.63 11.92
N SER A 13 50.21 12.06 11.93
CA SER A 13 50.79 11.31 10.82
C SER A 13 50.29 9.86 10.85
N MET A 14 49.89 9.34 9.69
CA MET A 14 49.48 7.96 9.50
C MET A 14 50.70 7.04 9.37
N ILE A 15 50.74 5.95 10.14
CA ILE A 15 51.64 4.81 9.93
C ILE A 15 50.79 3.64 9.43
N SER A 16 51.11 3.19 8.21
CA SER A 16 50.49 2.07 7.50
C SER A 16 51.19 0.76 7.85
N THR A 17 50.46 -0.21 8.40
CA THR A 17 50.90 -1.62 8.47
C THR A 17 49.87 -2.52 7.77
N ARG A 18 50.33 -3.24 6.74
CA ARG A 18 49.56 -4.23 5.97
C ARG A 18 49.69 -5.61 6.60
N LEU A 19 48.60 -6.38 6.62
CA LEU A 19 48.59 -7.85 6.77
C LEU A 19 47.49 -8.46 5.84
N PRO A 20 47.64 -9.73 5.42
CA PRO A 20 47.21 -10.22 4.11
C PRO A 20 45.76 -10.71 4.04
N THR A 21 45.14 -10.51 2.89
CA THR A 21 43.79 -10.94 2.51
C THR A 21 43.81 -12.26 1.73
N THR A 22 43.03 -13.26 2.17
CA THR A 22 42.55 -14.38 1.33
C THR A 22 41.15 -14.04 0.79
N PRO A 23 40.83 -14.34 -0.48
CA PRO A 23 39.58 -13.91 -1.09
C PRO A 23 38.46 -14.91 -0.77
N THR A 24 37.41 -14.44 -0.10
CA THR A 24 36.08 -15.07 -0.13
C THR A 24 35.20 -14.19 -1.03
N GLU A 25 34.66 -14.77 -2.10
CA GLU A 25 33.71 -14.09 -2.99
C GLU A 25 32.44 -13.73 -2.20
N ASN A 26 32.36 -12.48 -1.76
CA ASN A 26 31.16 -11.90 -1.17
C ASN A 26 30.35 -11.21 -2.27
N LEU A 27 29.12 -11.68 -2.47
CA LEU A 27 28.07 -11.00 -3.22
C LEU A 27 27.62 -9.76 -2.42
N MET A 28 28.46 -8.73 -2.38
CA MET A 28 28.16 -7.44 -1.78
C MET A 28 27.19 -6.66 -2.67
N PHE A 29 26.02 -6.31 -2.11
CA PHE A 29 25.18 -5.25 -2.65
C PHE A 29 25.96 -3.93 -2.63
N ASN A 30 26.49 -3.54 -3.79
CA ASN A 30 27.16 -2.25 -3.96
C ASN A 30 26.18 -1.10 -3.67
N LEU A 31 26.39 -0.43 -2.54
CA LEU A 31 25.83 0.88 -2.23
C LEU A 31 26.66 1.94 -2.95
N SER A 32 26.44 2.12 -4.25
CA SER A 32 26.96 3.28 -4.97
C SER A 32 25.98 4.44 -4.83
N PHE A 33 26.33 5.44 -4.02
CA PHE A 33 25.74 6.77 -4.14
C PHE A 33 26.27 7.37 -5.45
N SER A 34 25.47 7.35 -6.52
CA SER A 34 25.76 8.17 -7.70
C SER A 34 25.55 9.64 -7.32
N SER A 35 26.63 10.41 -7.36
CA SER A 35 26.63 11.85 -7.27
C SER A 35 25.75 12.46 -8.37
N ILE A 36 24.95 13.44 -7.98
CA ILE A 36 24.15 14.30 -8.87
C ILE A 36 25.11 14.99 -9.85
N PRO A 37 24.92 14.91 -11.18
CA PRO A 37 25.67 15.76 -12.08
C PRO A 37 25.10 17.18 -12.02
N ASN A 38 25.95 18.13 -11.63
CA ASN A 38 25.70 19.56 -11.76
C ASN A 38 25.36 19.90 -13.21
N SER A 39 24.28 20.67 -13.38
CA SER A 39 23.86 21.26 -14.65
C SER A 39 24.95 22.16 -15.22
N SER A 40 25.53 21.79 -16.37
CA SER A 40 26.24 22.73 -17.23
C SER A 40 25.34 23.14 -18.40
N PHE A 41 24.99 24.42 -18.43
CA PHE A 41 24.34 25.04 -19.57
C PHE A 41 25.27 24.96 -20.79
N SER A 42 24.85 24.26 -21.84
CA SER A 42 25.48 24.37 -23.16
C SER A 42 24.53 25.07 -24.13
N SER A 43 25.08 26.14 -24.74
CA SER A 43 24.43 27.03 -25.70
C SER A 43 23.94 26.27 -26.93
N LEU A 44 22.64 26.35 -27.21
CA LEU A 44 22.01 25.88 -28.46
C LEU A 44 22.55 26.65 -29.67
N ARG A 45 23.43 26.01 -30.44
CA ARG A 45 23.77 26.43 -31.81
C ARG A 45 22.73 25.87 -32.78
N ARG A 46 22.01 26.80 -33.40
CA ARG A 46 21.01 26.58 -34.45
C ARG A 46 21.71 26.10 -35.73
N THR A 47 21.47 24.86 -36.14
CA THR A 47 21.86 24.36 -37.47
C THR A 47 20.62 23.99 -38.26
N THR A 48 20.39 24.74 -39.32
CA THR A 48 19.38 24.47 -40.36
C THR A 48 19.87 23.33 -41.26
N ALA A 49 19.09 22.26 -41.39
CA ALA A 49 19.31 21.25 -42.42
C ALA A 49 18.00 20.92 -43.13
N LYS A 50 18.10 20.86 -44.46
CA LYS A 50 17.03 20.89 -45.45
C LYS A 50 16.25 19.58 -45.51
N SER A 51 14.95 19.71 -45.67
CA SER A 51 13.99 18.67 -46.03
C SER A 51 14.35 17.98 -47.34
N LYS A 52 14.37 16.64 -47.35
CA LYS A 52 14.23 15.84 -48.57
C LYS A 52 13.00 14.94 -48.44
N LEU A 53 12.02 15.22 -49.29
CA LEU A 53 10.89 14.37 -49.61
C LEU A 53 11.41 13.05 -50.19
N PHE A 54 10.89 11.93 -49.69
CA PHE A 54 10.95 10.66 -50.38
C PHE A 54 9.54 10.12 -50.58
N SER A 55 9.27 9.82 -51.84
CA SER A 55 8.01 9.37 -52.39
C SER A 55 7.72 7.91 -52.01
N THR A 56 6.41 7.66 -51.92
CA THR A 56 5.70 6.39 -51.78
C THR A 56 6.22 5.22 -52.62
N VAL A 57 6.30 4.05 -51.99
CA VAL A 57 6.21 2.74 -52.66
C VAL A 57 5.15 1.92 -51.92
N SER A 58 4.11 1.52 -52.66
CA SER A 58 3.05 0.61 -52.24
C SER A 58 3.48 -0.85 -52.36
N SER A 59 2.97 -1.69 -51.45
CA SER A 59 2.71 -3.15 -51.52
C SER A 59 3.03 -3.73 -50.13
N SER A 60 2.20 -4.52 -49.43
CA SER A 60 1.19 -5.49 -49.86
C SER A 60 0.07 -5.61 -48.80
N THR A 61 -1.15 -5.82 -49.26
CA THR A 61 -2.34 -6.10 -48.45
C THR A 61 -2.29 -7.53 -47.93
N ILE A 62 -2.13 -7.70 -46.62
CA ILE A 62 -2.43 -8.95 -45.92
C ILE A 62 -3.85 -8.81 -45.38
N SER A 63 -4.77 -9.61 -45.89
CA SER A 63 -6.12 -9.73 -45.35
C SER A 63 -6.07 -10.45 -44.00
N THR A 64 -6.42 -9.73 -42.94
CA THR A 64 -6.79 -10.30 -41.64
C THR A 64 -8.29 -10.08 -41.45
N GLU A 65 -9.06 -11.16 -41.42
CA GLU A 65 -10.47 -11.10 -41.04
C GLU A 65 -10.61 -10.58 -39.59
N PRO A 66 -11.59 -9.72 -39.28
CA PRO A 66 -11.88 -9.32 -37.91
C PRO A 66 -12.59 -10.47 -37.19
N ILE A 67 -12.01 -10.93 -36.09
CA ILE A 67 -12.69 -11.80 -35.12
C ILE A 67 -13.65 -10.90 -34.32
N ASP A 68 -14.96 -11.08 -34.54
CA ASP A 68 -15.99 -10.38 -33.78
C ASP A 68 -15.87 -10.70 -32.27
N PRO A 69 -16.08 -9.71 -31.38
CA PRO A 69 -16.14 -9.96 -29.95
C PRO A 69 -17.36 -10.81 -29.60
N PRO A 70 -17.25 -11.78 -28.66
CA PRO A 70 -18.39 -12.60 -28.26
C PRO A 70 -19.48 -11.74 -27.61
N GLN A 71 -20.71 -11.87 -28.10
CA GLN A 71 -21.89 -11.25 -27.50
C GLN A 71 -22.13 -11.78 -26.07
N PRO A 72 -22.70 -10.97 -25.16
CA PRO A 72 -22.98 -11.41 -23.81
C PRO A 72 -24.13 -12.41 -23.80
N GLU A 73 -23.83 -13.64 -23.40
CA GLU A 73 -24.82 -14.67 -23.09
C GLU A 73 -25.61 -14.24 -21.85
N LEU A 74 -26.94 -14.25 -21.97
CA LEU A 74 -27.88 -13.78 -20.95
C LEU A 74 -27.92 -14.82 -19.81
N GLU A 75 -27.10 -14.67 -18.78
CA GLU A 75 -27.13 -15.52 -17.59
C GLU A 75 -28.42 -15.27 -16.79
N ILE A 76 -29.12 -16.37 -16.49
CA ILE A 76 -30.35 -16.42 -15.71
C ILE A 76 -30.07 -15.98 -14.27
N LEU A 77 -30.78 -14.95 -13.81
CA LEU A 77 -30.71 -14.37 -12.47
C LEU A 77 -31.13 -15.39 -11.38
N THR A 78 -30.18 -16.19 -10.91
CA THR A 78 -30.19 -16.62 -9.50
C THR A 78 -30.01 -15.38 -8.63
N GLN A 79 -30.58 -15.34 -7.41
CA GLN A 79 -30.42 -14.20 -6.48
C GLN A 79 -28.96 -13.73 -6.48
N GLU A 80 -28.68 -12.60 -7.14
CA GLU A 80 -27.32 -12.17 -7.40
C GLU A 80 -26.67 -11.86 -6.06
N GLU A 81 -25.64 -12.65 -5.70
CA GLU A 81 -24.79 -12.34 -4.57
C GLU A 81 -24.26 -10.92 -4.77
N LYS A 82 -24.54 -10.02 -3.83
CA LYS A 82 -24.10 -8.62 -3.87
C LYS A 82 -23.11 -8.36 -2.75
N PHE A 83 -21.98 -7.75 -3.08
CA PHE A 83 -20.99 -7.31 -2.11
C PHE A 83 -21.46 -6.02 -1.44
N ASP A 84 -21.70 -6.10 -0.14
CA ASP A 84 -22.01 -4.93 0.69
C ASP A 84 -20.69 -4.33 1.23
N TRP A 85 -20.33 -3.15 0.73
CA TRP A 85 -19.14 -2.41 1.13
C TRP A 85 -19.18 -1.93 2.59
N PHE A 86 -20.35 -1.77 3.19
CA PHE A 86 -20.49 -1.32 4.58
C PHE A 86 -20.59 -2.49 5.58
N SER A 87 -20.57 -3.72 5.09
CA SER A 87 -20.55 -4.96 5.88
C SER A 87 -19.21 -5.71 5.76
N GLN A 88 -18.09 -4.98 5.83
CA GLN A 88 -16.73 -5.50 5.73
C GLN A 88 -15.79 -4.91 6.77
N TRP A 89 -14.68 -5.59 7.04
CA TRP A 89 -13.58 -5.03 7.83
C TRP A 89 -12.65 -4.22 6.96
N TYR A 90 -12.34 -2.99 7.38
CA TYR A 90 -11.38 -2.12 6.72
C TYR A 90 -10.17 -1.86 7.61
N PRO A 91 -8.96 -1.90 7.04
CA PRO A 91 -7.77 -1.50 7.76
C PRO A 91 -7.71 0.02 7.85
N VAL A 92 -7.31 0.53 9.01
CA VAL A 92 -7.17 1.96 9.25
C VAL A 92 -5.71 2.37 9.11
N MET A 93 -4.85 1.83 9.96
CA MET A 93 -3.41 2.17 10.04
C MET A 93 -2.61 1.04 10.69
N PRO A 94 -1.31 0.86 10.33
CA PRO A 94 -0.38 0.05 11.11
C PRO A 94 -0.21 0.60 12.53
N VAL A 95 -0.17 -0.27 13.53
CA VAL A 95 0.01 0.14 14.94
C VAL A 95 1.34 0.86 15.16
N CYS A 96 2.38 0.48 14.41
CA CYS A 96 3.70 1.11 14.48
C CYS A 96 3.74 2.56 13.95
N ASP A 97 2.66 3.02 13.30
CA ASP A 97 2.49 4.39 12.79
C ASP A 97 1.40 5.15 13.57
N LEU A 98 1.08 4.70 14.79
CA LEU A 98 0.13 5.34 15.70
C LEU A 98 0.78 5.65 17.05
N ASP A 99 0.58 6.88 17.53
CA ASP A 99 1.17 7.39 18.77
C ASP A 99 0.12 7.38 19.87
N LYS A 100 0.30 6.52 20.86
CA LYS A 100 -0.67 6.34 21.96
C LYS A 100 -0.95 7.61 22.78
N ARG A 101 -0.20 8.70 22.57
CA ARG A 101 -0.36 9.97 23.28
C ARG A 101 -1.37 10.92 22.64
N ILE A 102 -1.66 10.75 21.35
CA ILE A 102 -2.51 11.66 20.58
C ILE A 102 -3.59 10.90 19.80
N PRO A 103 -4.77 11.50 19.59
CA PRO A 103 -5.74 10.99 18.63
C PRO A 103 -5.26 11.26 17.19
N HIS A 104 -5.69 10.43 16.23
CA HIS A 104 -5.30 10.54 14.82
C HIS A 104 -6.53 10.61 13.93
N ALA A 105 -6.61 11.66 13.10
CA ALA A 105 -7.60 11.78 12.05
C ALA A 105 -7.30 10.78 10.93
N LYS A 106 -8.30 10.00 10.51
CA LYS A 106 -8.23 9.16 9.33
C LYS A 106 -9.54 9.20 8.58
N LYS A 107 -9.46 8.99 7.26
CA LYS A 107 -10.63 8.75 6.41
C LYS A 107 -10.53 7.37 5.77
N VAL A 108 -11.64 6.62 5.79
CA VAL A 108 -11.79 5.31 5.16
C VAL A 108 -13.25 5.16 4.69
N MET A 109 -13.48 4.69 3.47
CA MET A 109 -14.82 4.62 2.86
C MET A 109 -15.59 5.96 2.92
N GLY A 110 -14.86 7.07 2.86
CA GLY A 110 -15.43 8.42 3.00
C GLY A 110 -15.90 8.80 4.40
N LEU A 111 -15.75 7.92 5.39
CA LEU A 111 -16.04 8.19 6.80
C LEU A 111 -14.84 8.88 7.46
N ASP A 112 -15.09 10.01 8.11
CA ASP A 112 -14.11 10.68 8.96
C ASP A 112 -14.11 10.01 10.33
N ILE A 113 -12.99 9.40 10.69
CA ILE A 113 -12.83 8.61 11.91
C ILE A 113 -11.62 9.09 12.71
N VAL A 114 -11.72 8.96 14.02
CA VAL A 114 -10.60 9.20 14.95
C VAL A 114 -10.12 7.88 15.54
N VAL A 115 -8.82 7.60 15.37
CA VAL A 115 -8.14 6.48 16.03
C VAL A 115 -7.39 7.01 17.24
N TRP A 116 -7.68 6.48 18.42
CA TRP A 116 -7.07 6.94 19.66
C TRP A 116 -6.83 5.78 20.63
N TRP A 117 -5.90 5.97 21.56
CA TRP A 117 -5.54 4.97 22.56
C TRP A 117 -6.32 5.23 23.85
N ASP A 118 -7.24 4.34 24.19
CA ASP A 118 -7.88 4.37 25.51
C ASP A 118 -6.91 3.82 26.55
N ARG A 119 -6.44 4.70 27.44
CA ARG A 119 -5.50 4.29 28.50
C ARG A 119 -6.15 3.43 29.57
N ASN A 120 -7.46 3.55 29.77
CA ASN A 120 -8.19 2.79 30.78
C ASN A 120 -8.40 1.34 30.33
N GLU A 121 -8.67 1.13 29.04
CA GLU A 121 -8.84 -0.21 28.46
C GLU A 121 -7.56 -0.78 27.84
N SER A 122 -6.48 0.02 27.75
CA SER A 122 -5.25 -0.34 27.05
C SER A 122 -5.50 -0.87 25.63
N ALA A 123 -6.36 -0.15 24.88
CA ALA A 123 -6.81 -0.57 23.57
C ALA A 123 -6.95 0.61 22.59
N TRP A 124 -6.70 0.35 21.31
CA TRP A 124 -7.05 1.28 20.24
C TRP A 124 -8.57 1.29 20.03
N LYS A 125 -9.12 2.49 19.88
CA LYS A 125 -10.55 2.74 19.64
C LYS A 125 -10.73 3.57 18.37
N VAL A 126 -11.84 3.34 17.68
CA VAL A 126 -12.20 4.05 16.44
C VAL A 126 -13.58 4.67 16.60
N PHE A 127 -13.63 6.00 16.64
CA PHE A 127 -14.90 6.75 16.75
C PHE A 127 -15.17 7.53 15.47
N ASP A 128 -16.41 7.98 15.33
CA ASP A 128 -16.72 9.07 14.40
C ASP A 128 -15.92 10.32 14.80
N ASP A 129 -15.28 10.97 13.83
CA ASP A 129 -14.42 12.13 14.11
C ASP A 129 -15.23 13.43 14.26
N THR A 130 -16.26 13.39 15.10
CA THR A 130 -17.22 14.48 15.25
C THR A 130 -17.75 14.49 16.68
N CYS A 131 -17.45 15.58 17.39
CA CYS A 131 -17.96 15.78 18.74
C CYS A 131 -19.48 16.04 18.71
N PRO A 132 -20.31 15.28 19.45
CA PRO A 132 -21.77 15.43 19.43
C PRO A 132 -22.26 16.77 19.96
N HIS A 133 -21.41 17.54 20.64
CA HIS A 133 -21.77 18.86 21.15
C HIS A 133 -21.93 19.89 20.02
N ARG A 134 -20.88 20.14 19.23
CA ARG A 134 -20.84 21.16 18.16
C ARG A 134 -19.96 20.77 16.98
N LEU A 135 -19.86 19.47 16.72
CA LEU A 135 -19.25 18.87 15.53
C LEU A 135 -17.75 19.14 15.35
N ALA A 136 -17.05 19.58 16.40
CA ALA A 136 -15.60 19.73 16.35
C ALA A 136 -14.94 18.36 16.13
N PRO A 137 -13.88 18.27 15.30
CA PRO A 137 -13.13 17.03 15.11
C PRO A 137 -12.52 16.59 16.45
N LEU A 138 -12.72 15.33 16.81
CA LEU A 138 -12.18 14.75 18.04
C LEU A 138 -10.71 14.40 17.88
N SER A 139 -10.24 14.21 16.64
CA SER A 139 -8.85 14.01 16.25
C SER A 139 -7.95 15.20 16.52
N GLU A 140 -8.50 16.42 16.59
CA GLU A 140 -7.79 17.63 17.05
C GLU A 140 -7.74 17.73 18.59
N GLY A 141 -8.37 16.77 19.28
CA GLY A 141 -8.42 16.66 20.72
C GLY A 141 -7.11 16.15 21.35
N ARG A 142 -7.26 15.61 22.57
CA ARG A 142 -6.14 15.07 23.34
C ARG A 142 -6.61 13.95 24.26
N ILE A 143 -5.68 13.14 24.76
CA ILE A 143 -5.98 12.17 25.80
C ILE A 143 -5.80 12.87 27.15
N ASP A 144 -6.89 13.09 27.88
CA ASP A 144 -6.85 13.77 29.18
C ASP A 144 -6.09 12.96 30.24
N GLN A 145 -5.77 13.57 31.37
CA GLN A 145 -5.01 12.93 32.46
C GLN A 145 -5.68 11.67 33.05
N TRP A 146 -6.97 11.45 32.80
CA TRP A 146 -7.73 10.27 33.21
C TRP A 146 -7.86 9.23 32.08
N GLY A 147 -7.12 9.40 30.98
CA GLY A 147 -7.07 8.41 29.91
C GLY A 147 -8.22 8.46 28.91
N ARG A 148 -9.03 9.53 28.91
CA ARG A 148 -10.21 9.67 28.05
C ARG A 148 -9.91 10.55 26.85
N LEU A 149 -10.67 10.37 25.78
CA LEU A 149 -10.61 11.27 24.63
C LEU A 149 -11.30 12.59 24.99
N GLN A 150 -10.55 13.69 24.99
CA GLN A 150 -11.05 15.02 25.29
C GLN A 150 -11.13 15.87 24.02
N CYS A 151 -12.34 16.38 23.73
CA CYS A 151 -12.58 17.30 22.63
C CYS A 151 -11.82 18.62 22.86
N VAL A 152 -11.13 19.10 21.82
CA VAL A 152 -10.36 20.35 21.85
C VAL A 152 -11.21 21.58 22.15
N TYR A 153 -12.47 21.59 21.70
CA TYR A 153 -13.28 22.80 21.70
C TYR A 153 -13.79 23.16 23.11
N HIS A 154 -14.52 22.25 23.76
CA HIS A 154 -15.15 22.53 25.05
C HIS A 154 -14.74 21.55 26.16
N GLY A 155 -13.78 20.67 25.89
CA GLY A 155 -13.23 19.77 26.89
C GLY A 155 -14.14 18.61 27.31
N TRP A 156 -15.19 18.30 26.54
CA TRP A 156 -16.02 17.10 26.76
C TRP A 156 -15.15 15.86 26.62
N CYS A 157 -15.26 14.93 27.59
CA CYS A 157 -14.43 13.72 27.63
C CYS A 157 -15.26 12.46 27.42
N PHE A 158 -14.73 11.53 26.62
CA PHE A 158 -15.38 10.28 26.24
C PHE A 158 -14.52 9.06 26.61
N ASN A 159 -15.12 7.99 27.11
CA ASN A 159 -14.41 6.71 27.29
C ASN A 159 -14.40 5.89 25.99
N GLY A 160 -13.73 4.73 25.98
CA GLY A 160 -13.64 3.79 24.85
C GLY A 160 -14.96 3.21 24.34
N SER A 161 -16.05 3.35 25.10
CA SER A 161 -17.41 2.98 24.67
C SER A 161 -18.18 4.15 24.05
N GLY A 162 -17.56 5.33 23.94
CA GLY A 162 -18.17 6.54 23.39
C GLY A 162 -19.05 7.31 24.38
N ASP A 163 -19.20 6.83 25.61
CA ASP A 163 -19.98 7.52 26.63
C ASP A 163 -19.31 8.83 27.02
N CYS A 164 -20.08 9.91 27.10
CA CYS A 164 -19.60 11.13 27.73
C CYS A 164 -19.43 10.90 29.23
N LYS A 165 -18.20 11.05 29.72
CA LYS A 165 -17.86 10.89 31.14
C LYS A 165 -17.68 12.21 31.87
N PHE A 166 -17.47 13.30 31.14
CA PHE A 166 -17.25 14.60 31.77
C PHE A 166 -17.56 15.74 30.81
N ILE A 167 -18.29 16.72 31.33
CA ILE A 167 -18.61 17.98 30.66
C ILE A 167 -18.17 19.08 31.63
N PRO A 168 -17.06 19.79 31.36
CA PRO A 168 -16.52 20.75 32.32
C PRO A 168 -17.48 21.89 32.68
N GLN A 169 -18.41 22.21 31.77
CA GLN A 169 -19.39 23.29 31.94
C GLN A 169 -20.69 22.83 32.61
N ALA A 170 -20.86 21.54 32.90
CA ALA A 170 -22.03 21.04 33.61
C ALA A 170 -21.81 21.22 35.12
N PRO A 171 -22.73 21.88 35.86
CA PRO A 171 -22.59 22.05 37.29
C PRO A 171 -22.69 20.69 38.01
N PRO A 172 -21.90 20.45 39.09
CA PRO A 172 -21.93 19.19 39.83
C PRO A 172 -23.31 18.81 40.36
N ASP A 173 -24.08 19.80 40.81
CA ASP A 173 -25.43 19.62 41.38
C ASP A 173 -26.55 19.72 40.31
N GLY A 174 -26.18 19.81 39.03
CA GLY A 174 -27.13 19.86 37.92
C GLY A 174 -27.61 18.48 37.47
N PRO A 175 -28.55 18.44 36.49
CA PRO A 175 -28.92 17.19 35.84
C PRO A 175 -27.70 16.48 35.24
N PRO A 176 -27.63 15.14 35.26
CA PRO A 176 -26.48 14.37 34.78
C PRO A 176 -26.46 14.31 33.24
N VAL A 177 -26.30 15.46 32.59
CA VAL A 177 -26.46 15.62 31.13
C VAL A 177 -25.50 14.76 30.31
N HIS A 178 -24.35 14.37 30.88
CA HIS A 178 -23.38 13.46 30.28
C HIS A 178 -23.92 12.04 30.08
N THR A 179 -24.99 11.65 30.77
CA THR A 179 -25.61 10.31 30.66
C THR A 179 -26.61 10.20 29.51
N PHE A 180 -26.99 11.32 28.88
CA PHE A 180 -27.91 11.29 27.75
C PHE A 180 -27.26 10.64 26.52
N LYS A 181 -28.04 9.84 25.77
CA LYS A 181 -27.54 9.20 24.55
C LYS A 181 -27.05 10.18 23.50
N LYS A 182 -27.61 11.40 23.44
CA LYS A 182 -27.14 12.48 22.55
C LYS A 182 -25.75 13.02 22.93
N ALA A 183 -25.28 12.76 24.15
CA ALA A 183 -23.93 13.12 24.57
C ALA A 183 -22.90 12.06 24.16
N CYS A 184 -23.31 10.86 23.76
CA CYS A 184 -22.39 9.80 23.34
C CYS A 184 -21.84 10.06 21.93
N VAL A 185 -20.58 9.70 21.71
CA VAL A 185 -19.95 9.64 20.38
C VAL A 185 -20.27 8.28 19.76
N ALA A 186 -20.47 8.26 18.43
CA ALA A 186 -20.65 7.01 17.71
C ALA A 186 -19.33 6.21 17.65
N VAL A 187 -19.40 4.93 17.99
CA VAL A 187 -18.24 4.03 18.08
C VAL A 187 -18.34 2.97 17.01
N TYR A 188 -17.24 2.77 16.27
CA TYR A 188 -17.14 1.69 15.31
C TYR A 188 -16.55 0.45 15.99
N PRO A 189 -17.08 -0.77 15.75
CA PRO A 189 -16.41 -1.99 16.14
C PRO A 189 -15.00 -2.02 15.57
N SER A 190 -14.00 -2.25 16.42
CA SER A 190 -12.59 -2.20 16.04
C SER A 190 -11.76 -3.29 16.72
N THR A 191 -10.72 -3.75 16.04
CA THR A 191 -9.77 -4.73 16.59
C THR A 191 -8.36 -4.46 16.08
N VAL A 192 -7.35 -4.95 16.79
CA VAL A 192 -5.99 -5.06 16.25
C VAL A 192 -5.79 -6.50 15.76
N GLN A 193 -5.37 -6.66 14.51
CA GLN A 193 -5.01 -7.96 13.92
C GLN A 193 -3.88 -7.76 12.91
N ASN A 194 -2.88 -8.66 12.93
CA ASN A 194 -1.66 -8.55 12.13
C ASN A 194 -1.01 -7.16 12.23
N ASP A 195 -0.86 -6.63 13.45
CA ASP A 195 -0.30 -5.31 13.76
C ASP A 195 -0.98 -4.11 13.07
N ILE A 196 -2.24 -4.26 12.65
CA ILE A 196 -3.05 -3.22 12.00
C ILE A 196 -4.31 -2.98 12.83
N VAL A 197 -4.70 -1.71 12.99
CA VAL A 197 -6.03 -1.35 13.52
C VAL A 197 -7.05 -1.53 12.40
N TRP A 198 -8.06 -2.36 12.64
CA TRP A 198 -9.19 -2.60 11.74
C TRP A 198 -10.47 -2.03 12.35
N PHE A 199 -11.38 -1.57 11.51
CA PHE A 199 -12.72 -1.15 11.92
C PHE A 199 -13.81 -1.68 10.98
N TRP A 200 -15.02 -1.79 11.52
CA TRP A 200 -16.23 -2.08 10.77
C TRP A 200 -17.00 -0.78 10.55
N PRO A 201 -17.32 -0.37 9.31
CA PRO A 201 -17.84 0.96 8.98
C PRO A 201 -19.35 1.09 9.24
N ASN A 202 -19.82 0.56 10.36
CA ASN A 202 -21.20 0.66 10.81
C ASN A 202 -21.27 0.74 12.34
N THR A 203 -21.91 1.78 12.85
CA THR A 203 -22.03 2.07 14.29
C THR A 203 -23.35 1.58 14.90
N ASP A 204 -24.21 0.93 14.11
CA ASP A 204 -25.44 0.34 14.61
C ASP A 204 -25.12 -0.67 15.74
N PRO A 205 -25.77 -0.55 16.92
CA PRO A 205 -25.56 -1.45 18.06
C PRO A 205 -25.62 -2.95 17.74
N GLN A 206 -26.31 -3.38 16.68
CA GLN A 206 -26.34 -4.78 16.26
C GLN A 206 -24.97 -5.35 15.86
N TYR A 207 -24.03 -4.48 15.45
CA TYR A 207 -22.68 -4.87 15.04
C TYR A 207 -21.65 -4.80 16.17
N LYS A 208 -22.03 -4.45 17.40
CA LYS A 208 -21.07 -4.35 18.52
C LYS A 208 -20.22 -5.62 18.71
N ASP A 209 -20.80 -6.80 18.44
CA ASP A 209 -20.18 -8.11 18.58
C ASP A 209 -19.79 -8.73 17.23
N ILE A 210 -19.66 -7.92 16.16
CA ILE A 210 -19.40 -8.40 14.80
C ILE A 210 -18.11 -9.23 14.71
N LEU A 211 -17.11 -8.95 15.55
CA LEU A 211 -15.86 -9.69 15.63
C LEU A 211 -16.04 -11.18 15.96
N LEU A 212 -17.12 -11.55 16.66
CA LEU A 212 -17.46 -12.96 16.95
C LEU A 212 -18.02 -13.70 15.72
N LYS A 213 -18.64 -12.96 14.79
CA LYS A 213 -19.29 -13.51 13.59
C LYS A 213 -18.38 -13.48 12.37
N LYS A 214 -17.63 -12.39 12.20
CA LYS A 214 -16.75 -12.14 11.05
C LYS A 214 -15.50 -11.45 11.54
N LYS A 215 -14.34 -12.00 11.23
CA LYS A 215 -13.02 -11.42 11.56
C LYS A 215 -12.43 -10.69 10.35
N PRO A 216 -11.49 -9.74 10.55
CA PRO A 216 -10.69 -9.23 9.44
C PRO A 216 -9.93 -10.36 8.74
N PRO A 217 -9.54 -10.18 7.46
CA PRO A 217 -8.66 -11.13 6.78
C PRO A 217 -7.38 -11.38 7.57
N TYR A 218 -6.97 -12.65 7.69
CA TYR A 218 -5.81 -13.07 8.47
C TYR A 218 -4.71 -13.62 7.56
N ILE A 219 -3.49 -13.11 7.72
CA ILE A 219 -2.29 -13.56 7.00
C ILE A 219 -1.32 -14.15 8.03
N PRO A 220 -1.20 -15.50 8.12
CA PRO A 220 -0.41 -16.16 9.16
C PRO A 220 1.05 -15.71 9.23
N GLU A 221 1.68 -15.46 8.09
CA GLU A 221 3.09 -15.04 8.00
C GLU A 221 3.36 -13.67 8.63
N LEU A 222 2.32 -12.86 8.88
CA LEU A 222 2.47 -11.62 9.61
C LEU A 222 2.58 -11.84 11.12
N ASP A 223 2.07 -12.92 11.68
CA ASP A 223 2.17 -13.19 13.13
C ASP A 223 3.18 -14.30 13.47
N ASP A 224 3.76 -14.93 12.45
CA ASP A 224 4.78 -15.96 12.61
C ASP A 224 6.13 -15.34 13.03
N PRO A 225 6.67 -15.68 14.23
CA PRO A 225 7.93 -15.13 14.72
C PRO A 225 9.16 -15.55 13.91
N SER A 226 9.04 -16.54 13.02
CA SER A 226 10.11 -16.91 12.08
C SER A 226 10.23 -15.95 10.89
N TYR A 227 9.24 -15.06 10.70
CA TYR A 227 9.26 -14.03 9.67
C TYR A 227 9.66 -12.69 10.27
N THR A 228 10.46 -11.94 9.51
CA THR A 228 10.62 -10.50 9.73
C THR A 228 9.65 -9.73 8.84
N LYS A 229 9.13 -8.62 9.34
CA LYS A 229 8.18 -7.77 8.60
C LYS A 229 8.38 -6.30 8.97
N ILE A 230 8.36 -5.44 7.96
CA ILE A 230 8.32 -3.99 8.13
C ILE A 230 7.10 -3.49 7.38
N MET A 231 6.19 -2.85 8.12
CA MET A 231 5.03 -2.18 7.53
C MET A 231 5.36 -0.73 7.20
N ALA A 232 4.84 -0.29 6.06
CA ALA A 232 4.79 1.11 5.69
C ALA A 232 3.41 1.42 5.12
N ASN A 233 3.06 2.71 5.13
CA ASN A 233 1.79 3.18 4.60
C ASN A 233 1.97 4.52 3.88
N ARG A 234 1.06 4.82 2.96
CA ARG A 234 1.01 6.09 2.23
C ARG A 234 -0.42 6.37 1.75
N GLU A 235 -0.85 7.63 1.86
CA GLU A 235 -2.04 8.10 1.13
C GLU A 235 -1.67 8.52 -0.29
N ILE A 236 -2.53 8.18 -1.23
CA ILE A 236 -2.25 8.18 -2.65
C ILE A 236 -3.34 8.98 -3.36
N PRO A 237 -2.98 9.93 -4.25
CA PRO A 237 -3.93 10.86 -4.86
C PRO A 237 -4.63 10.26 -6.09
N TYR A 238 -5.02 8.99 -6.05
CA TYR A 238 -5.89 8.35 -7.04
C TYR A 238 -6.69 7.24 -6.38
N GLY A 239 -7.78 6.84 -7.03
CA GLY A 239 -8.77 5.91 -6.51
C GLY A 239 -8.27 4.50 -6.22
N TYR A 240 -9.08 3.80 -5.42
CA TYR A 240 -8.81 2.45 -4.93
C TYR A 240 -8.72 1.42 -6.06
N GLU A 241 -9.59 1.53 -7.08
CA GLU A 241 -9.66 0.60 -8.20
C GLU A 241 -8.37 0.61 -9.02
N VAL A 242 -7.86 1.80 -9.36
CA VAL A 242 -6.61 1.94 -10.13
C VAL A 242 -5.40 1.50 -9.29
N LEU A 243 -5.38 1.80 -7.99
CA LEU A 243 -4.31 1.35 -7.10
C LEU A 243 -4.19 -0.17 -7.08
N ILE A 244 -5.31 -0.88 -6.88
CA ILE A 244 -5.26 -2.33 -6.76
C ILE A 244 -4.93 -3.01 -8.09
N GLU A 245 -5.39 -2.47 -9.22
CA GLU A 245 -5.01 -2.94 -10.56
C GLU A 245 -3.52 -2.84 -10.81
N ASN A 246 -2.93 -1.68 -10.52
CA ASN A 246 -1.49 -1.47 -10.66
C ASN A 246 -0.67 -2.50 -9.86
N LEU A 247 -1.10 -2.81 -8.64
CA LEU A 247 -0.42 -3.79 -7.78
C LEU A 247 -0.63 -5.25 -8.25
N MET A 248 -1.71 -5.51 -8.99
CA MET A 248 -2.02 -6.82 -9.56
C MET A 248 -1.26 -7.12 -10.85
N ASP A 249 -0.77 -6.10 -11.55
CA ASP A 249 -0.09 -6.22 -12.84
C ASP A 249 1.45 -6.15 -12.69
N PRO A 250 2.18 -7.26 -12.79
CA PRO A 250 3.65 -7.22 -12.76
C PRO A 250 4.28 -6.73 -14.07
N ALA A 251 3.52 -6.52 -15.15
CA ALA A 251 4.05 -6.11 -16.45
C ALA A 251 4.57 -4.67 -16.47
N HIS A 252 4.01 -3.77 -15.65
CA HIS A 252 4.48 -2.38 -15.56
C HIS A 252 5.87 -2.26 -14.90
N VAL A 253 6.27 -3.22 -14.07
CA VAL A 253 7.44 -3.11 -13.18
C VAL A 253 8.76 -2.77 -13.90
N PRO A 254 9.12 -3.39 -15.04
CA PRO A 254 10.34 -3.04 -15.77
C PRO A 254 10.35 -1.62 -16.34
N TYR A 255 9.18 -1.04 -16.58
CA TYR A 255 9.03 0.23 -17.27
C TYR A 255 8.81 1.39 -16.30
N ALA A 256 7.81 1.29 -15.42
CA ALA A 256 7.51 2.36 -14.48
C ALA A 256 8.64 2.52 -13.44
N HIS A 257 9.21 1.40 -12.98
CA HIS A 257 10.25 1.39 -11.95
C HIS A 257 11.66 1.30 -12.53
N PHE A 258 11.83 1.68 -13.80
CA PHE A 258 13.11 1.62 -14.50
C PHE A 258 14.18 2.43 -13.76
N GLY A 259 15.34 1.81 -13.51
CA GLY A 259 16.44 2.43 -12.76
C GLY A 259 16.24 2.50 -11.23
N ILE A 260 15.04 2.20 -10.73
CA ILE A 260 14.71 2.20 -9.28
C ILE A 260 14.73 0.76 -8.75
N MET A 261 14.07 -0.15 -9.47
CA MET A 261 14.03 -1.58 -9.14
C MET A 261 14.99 -2.36 -10.04
N LYS A 262 15.86 -3.17 -9.41
CA LYS A 262 16.68 -4.13 -10.15
C LYS A 262 15.87 -5.39 -10.40
N ILE A 263 15.57 -5.67 -11.67
CA ILE A 263 14.96 -6.94 -12.07
C ILE A 263 16.07 -7.99 -12.21
N PRO A 264 16.01 -9.12 -11.49
CA PRO A 264 17.03 -10.15 -11.57
C PRO A 264 17.16 -10.71 -13.01
N ASN A 265 18.36 -10.55 -13.57
CA ASN A 265 18.85 -11.06 -14.85
C ASN A 265 17.86 -11.00 -16.02
N ALA A 266 17.55 -9.80 -16.51
CA ALA A 266 17.01 -9.63 -17.87
C ALA A 266 17.94 -10.28 -18.93
N ASN A 267 19.26 -10.18 -18.71
CA ASN A 267 20.28 -10.70 -19.62
C ASN A 267 20.30 -12.23 -19.79
N ASN A 268 19.74 -13.01 -18.85
CA ASN A 268 19.65 -14.48 -18.97
C ASN A 268 18.24 -14.98 -19.30
N ARG A 269 17.30 -14.07 -19.62
CA ARG A 269 15.96 -14.44 -20.08
C ARG A 269 15.94 -14.34 -21.61
N PRO A 270 16.06 -15.47 -22.35
CA PRO A 270 15.88 -15.42 -23.79
C PRO A 270 14.47 -14.86 -24.06
N LYS A 271 14.38 -13.77 -24.82
CA LYS A 271 13.16 -13.01 -25.18
C LYS A 271 12.71 -11.88 -24.22
N ALA A 272 13.59 -11.35 -23.37
CA ALA A 272 13.32 -10.07 -22.72
C ALA A 272 13.56 -8.88 -23.68
N ASP A 273 12.77 -7.81 -23.58
CA ASP A 273 13.07 -6.55 -24.26
C ASP A 273 14.19 -5.75 -23.54
N ARG A 274 14.44 -4.51 -23.99
CA ARG A 274 15.53 -3.68 -23.45
C ARG A 274 15.34 -3.36 -21.97
N GLU A 275 14.10 -3.13 -21.54
CA GLU A 275 13.74 -2.78 -20.17
C GLU A 275 13.60 -4.02 -19.27
N GLY A 276 13.50 -5.22 -19.86
CA GLY A 276 13.40 -6.50 -19.16
C GLY A 276 11.98 -7.06 -19.12
N GLY A 277 11.06 -6.49 -19.89
CA GLY A 277 9.72 -7.01 -20.11
C GLY A 277 9.74 -8.36 -20.81
N ILE A 278 8.86 -9.26 -20.37
CA ILE A 278 8.71 -10.61 -20.90
C ILE A 278 7.22 -10.96 -21.00
N PRO A 279 6.83 -11.90 -21.88
CA PRO A 279 5.49 -12.48 -21.81
C PRO A 279 5.21 -13.10 -20.44
N LEU A 280 4.08 -12.73 -19.85
CA LEU A 280 3.62 -13.28 -18.58
C LEU A 280 2.37 -14.12 -18.84
N ASP A 281 2.40 -15.38 -18.40
CA ASP A 281 1.24 -16.26 -18.43
C ASP A 281 0.62 -16.31 -17.03
N ILE A 282 -0.41 -15.47 -16.82
CA ILE A 282 -1.20 -15.44 -15.58
C ILE A 282 -2.55 -16.07 -15.87
N ASN A 283 -2.97 -16.98 -14.99
CA ASN A 283 -4.26 -17.67 -15.07
C ASN A 283 -5.00 -17.51 -13.74
N VAL A 284 -6.27 -17.11 -13.83
CA VAL A 284 -7.16 -17.00 -12.67
C VAL A 284 -7.85 -18.34 -12.47
N GLN A 285 -7.71 -18.94 -11.29
CA GLN A 285 -8.21 -20.30 -11.02
C GLN A 285 -9.63 -20.30 -10.48
N THR A 286 -9.95 -19.36 -9.59
CA THR A 286 -11.24 -19.23 -8.93
C THR A 286 -11.62 -17.76 -8.91
N LEU A 287 -12.92 -17.46 -9.06
CA LEU A 287 -13.48 -16.12 -8.93
C LEU A 287 -14.87 -16.24 -8.32
N ASP A 288 -15.03 -15.75 -7.10
CA ASP A 288 -16.29 -15.75 -6.33
C ASP A 288 -16.41 -14.43 -5.54
N ILE A 289 -17.45 -14.29 -4.72
CA ILE A 289 -17.66 -13.07 -3.92
C ILE A 289 -16.52 -12.81 -2.93
N ASP A 290 -15.80 -13.85 -2.49
CA ASP A 290 -14.68 -13.79 -1.56
C ASP A 290 -13.32 -13.52 -2.26
N GLY A 291 -13.35 -13.26 -3.57
CA GLY A 291 -12.21 -12.77 -4.36
C GLY A 291 -11.74 -13.78 -5.41
N PHE A 292 -10.43 -13.84 -5.62
CA PHE A 292 -9.85 -14.73 -6.64
C PHE A 292 -8.40 -15.13 -6.34
N LEU A 293 -7.98 -16.25 -6.96
CA LEU A 293 -6.60 -16.74 -6.94
C LEU A 293 -6.00 -16.67 -8.35
N GLY A 294 -4.91 -15.93 -8.50
CA GLY A 294 -4.06 -15.92 -9.69
C GLY A 294 -2.89 -16.89 -9.56
N LYS A 295 -2.52 -17.56 -10.63
CA LYS A 295 -1.27 -18.34 -10.74
C LYS A 295 -0.48 -17.92 -11.96
N HIS A 296 0.83 -17.87 -11.81
CA HIS A 296 1.75 -17.57 -12.89
C HIS A 296 3.05 -18.36 -12.69
N GLN A 297 3.90 -18.37 -13.72
CA GLN A 297 5.14 -19.16 -13.74
C GLN A 297 6.12 -18.89 -12.59
N TYR A 298 5.99 -17.74 -11.89
CA TYR A 298 6.86 -17.33 -10.79
C TYR A 298 6.19 -17.32 -9.42
N GLY A 299 4.93 -17.74 -9.30
CA GLY A 299 4.22 -17.64 -8.04
C GLY A 299 2.71 -17.77 -8.15
N SER A 300 2.04 -17.49 -7.03
CA SER A 300 0.60 -17.30 -6.97
C SER A 300 0.28 -15.95 -6.36
N SER A 301 -0.91 -15.43 -6.61
CA SER A 301 -1.43 -14.28 -5.91
C SER A 301 -2.89 -14.47 -5.53
N ARG A 302 -3.32 -13.78 -4.48
CA ARG A 302 -4.68 -13.85 -3.97
C ARG A 302 -5.20 -12.45 -3.71
N PHE A 303 -6.41 -12.19 -4.19
CA PHE A 303 -7.20 -11.04 -3.81
C PHE A 303 -8.27 -11.48 -2.80
N ILE A 304 -8.36 -10.78 -1.68
CA ILE A 304 -9.41 -10.93 -0.66
C ILE A 304 -10.07 -9.56 -0.51
N PRO A 305 -11.34 -9.41 -0.92
CA PRO A 305 -12.02 -8.14 -0.89
C PRO A 305 -12.32 -7.69 0.55
N PRO A 306 -12.47 -6.37 0.78
CA PRO A 306 -12.23 -5.33 -0.21
C PRO A 306 -10.74 -5.01 -0.36
N CYS A 307 -9.91 -5.14 0.68
CA CYS A 307 -8.64 -4.40 0.66
C CYS A 307 -7.38 -5.20 0.35
N VAL A 308 -7.38 -6.53 0.41
CA VAL A 308 -6.13 -7.30 0.55
C VAL A 308 -5.73 -7.97 -0.75
N TYR A 309 -4.52 -7.68 -1.23
CA TYR A 309 -3.88 -8.40 -2.32
C TYR A 309 -2.49 -8.86 -1.89
N PHE A 310 -2.18 -10.15 -2.05
CA PHE A 310 -0.83 -10.63 -1.80
C PHE A 310 -0.35 -11.64 -2.82
N ALA A 311 0.96 -11.68 -3.03
CA ALA A 311 1.63 -12.60 -3.93
C ALA A 311 2.69 -13.43 -3.20
N PHE A 312 2.78 -14.70 -3.58
CA PHE A 312 3.77 -15.67 -3.14
C PHE A 312 4.77 -15.91 -4.27
N PRO A 313 5.94 -15.26 -4.28
CA PRO A 313 7.01 -15.62 -5.18
C PRO A 313 7.52 -17.03 -4.86
N ASN A 314 7.63 -17.87 -5.90
CA ASN A 314 8.24 -19.19 -5.80
C ASN A 314 9.77 -19.04 -5.82
N PHE A 315 10.42 -19.29 -4.68
CA PHE A 315 11.87 -19.48 -4.64
C PHE A 315 12.17 -20.91 -5.10
N LYS A 316 12.85 -21.07 -6.24
CA LYS A 316 13.40 -22.39 -6.61
C LYS A 316 14.38 -22.81 -5.52
N SER A 317 14.19 -24.00 -4.96
CA SER A 317 15.24 -24.64 -4.18
C SER A 317 16.44 -24.85 -5.10
N ASP A 318 17.61 -24.33 -4.76
CA ASP A 318 18.85 -24.68 -5.44
C ASP A 318 19.02 -26.21 -5.35
N GLN A 319 18.62 -26.93 -6.40
CA GLN A 319 19.09 -28.30 -6.59
C GLN A 319 20.55 -28.16 -7.01
N SER A 320 21.45 -28.30 -6.04
CA SER A 320 22.86 -28.50 -6.30
C SER A 320 23.03 -29.60 -7.33
N ASN A 321 23.75 -29.28 -8.41
CA ASN A 321 24.10 -30.13 -9.53
C ASN A 321 24.29 -31.60 -9.13
N GLY A 322 23.52 -32.48 -9.77
CA GLY A 322 23.73 -33.92 -9.71
C GLY A 322 25.11 -34.27 -10.27
N SER A 323 26.07 -34.49 -9.38
CA SER A 323 27.21 -35.34 -9.69
C SER A 323 26.77 -36.79 -9.47
N VAL A 324 26.64 -37.53 -10.57
CA VAL A 324 26.56 -38.99 -10.55
C VAL A 324 27.78 -39.51 -9.79
N SER A 325 27.55 -40.18 -8.66
CA SER A 325 28.56 -41.01 -8.02
C SER A 325 27.88 -42.22 -7.38
N THR A 326 28.25 -43.35 -7.96
CA THR A 326 28.07 -44.75 -7.60
C THR A 326 27.88 -45.06 -6.11
N ALA A 327 26.89 -45.93 -5.88
CA ALA A 327 26.71 -46.91 -4.80
C ALA A 327 27.52 -46.75 -3.50
N GLY A 328 26.82 -46.54 -2.38
CA GLY A 328 27.37 -46.74 -1.03
C GLY A 328 26.58 -46.04 0.07
N THR A 329 25.64 -46.77 0.67
CA THR A 329 25.05 -46.63 2.02
C THR A 329 25.29 -45.31 2.77
N LYS A 330 24.30 -44.41 2.84
CA LYS A 330 24.27 -43.35 3.86
C LYS A 330 22.86 -43.07 4.37
N LYS A 331 22.72 -43.26 5.69
CA LYS A 331 21.71 -42.74 6.62
C LYS A 331 20.93 -41.53 6.07
N GLU A 332 19.61 -41.65 6.12
CA GLU A 332 18.70 -40.50 6.16
C GLU A 332 19.12 -39.59 7.32
N LEU A 333 19.80 -38.49 6.98
CA LEU A 333 19.90 -37.32 7.84
C LEU A 333 19.00 -36.27 7.20
N SER A 334 17.73 -36.25 7.63
CA SER A 334 16.77 -35.20 7.32
C SER A 334 17.27 -33.86 7.90
N SER A 335 18.11 -33.16 7.15
CA SER A 335 18.39 -31.76 7.42
C SER A 335 17.14 -30.95 7.05
N HIS A 336 16.36 -30.57 8.07
CA HIS A 336 15.29 -29.58 7.97
C HIS A 336 15.89 -28.22 7.58
N VAL A 337 16.21 -28.02 6.30
CA VAL A 337 16.46 -26.68 5.79
C VAL A 337 15.08 -26.03 5.61
N ALA A 338 14.73 -25.11 6.51
CA ALA A 338 13.49 -24.36 6.41
C ALA A 338 13.38 -23.72 5.01
N GLN A 339 12.30 -24.02 4.29
CA GLN A 339 12.07 -23.50 2.96
C GLN A 339 12.02 -21.96 3.00
N ARG A 340 12.82 -21.29 2.16
CA ARG A 340 12.79 -19.83 2.04
C ARG A 340 11.44 -19.39 1.49
N ARG A 341 10.76 -18.51 2.23
CA ARG A 341 9.45 -17.96 1.90
C ARG A 341 9.47 -16.45 2.09
N ALA A 342 8.84 -15.75 1.16
CA ALA A 342 8.53 -14.33 1.25
C ALA A 342 7.16 -14.09 0.64
N LEU A 343 6.48 -13.03 1.09
CA LEU A 343 5.23 -12.56 0.50
C LEU A 343 5.38 -11.10 0.10
N LEU A 344 4.62 -10.71 -0.92
CA LEU A 344 4.32 -9.32 -1.20
C LEU A 344 2.90 -9.07 -0.69
N VAL A 345 2.72 -8.31 0.38
CA VAL A 345 1.39 -8.01 0.94
C VAL A 345 1.08 -6.54 0.72
N PHE A 346 0.00 -6.30 -0.01
CA PHE A 346 -0.55 -4.98 -0.27
C PHE A 346 -1.97 -4.91 0.25
N ILE A 347 -2.27 -3.81 0.94
CA ILE A 347 -3.57 -3.56 1.53
C ILE A 347 -4.01 -2.19 1.00
N CYS A 348 -4.93 -2.22 0.04
CA CYS A 348 -5.46 -1.06 -0.68
C CYS A 348 -6.74 -0.60 0.01
N ILE A 349 -6.75 0.61 0.56
CA ILE A 349 -7.86 1.15 1.31
C ILE A 349 -8.57 2.24 0.49
N PRO A 350 -9.87 2.12 0.22
CA PRO A 350 -10.67 3.22 -0.32
C PRO A 350 -10.78 4.34 0.72
N VAL A 351 -10.29 5.54 0.39
CA VAL A 351 -10.35 6.71 1.28
C VAL A 351 -11.52 7.61 0.90
N SER A 352 -11.57 8.05 -0.36
CA SER A 352 -12.66 8.80 -0.98
C SER A 352 -12.52 8.70 -2.50
N PRO A 353 -13.50 9.14 -3.32
CA PRO A 353 -13.29 9.22 -4.77
C PRO A 353 -11.99 9.97 -5.11
N GLY A 354 -11.14 9.37 -5.97
CA GLY A 354 -9.83 9.93 -6.34
C GLY A 354 -8.75 9.87 -5.27
N LYS A 355 -8.97 9.17 -4.15
CA LYS A 355 -7.98 8.98 -3.09
C LYS A 355 -8.03 7.57 -2.51
N SER A 356 -6.85 7.01 -2.29
CA SER A 356 -6.68 5.72 -1.65
C SER A 356 -5.55 5.77 -0.63
N ARG A 357 -5.44 4.75 0.20
CA ARG A 357 -4.29 4.54 1.07
C ARG A 357 -3.74 3.16 0.78
N LEU A 358 -2.42 3.03 0.73
CA LEU A 358 -1.73 1.76 0.62
C LEU A 358 -1.04 1.49 1.95
N ILE A 359 -1.26 0.30 2.52
CA ILE A 359 -0.37 -0.29 3.51
C ILE A 359 0.34 -1.45 2.80
N TRP A 360 1.67 -1.54 2.93
CA TRP A 360 2.43 -2.63 2.34
C TRP A 360 3.44 -3.21 3.32
N THR A 361 3.71 -4.51 3.16
CA THR A 361 4.70 -5.24 3.92
C THR A 361 5.21 -6.45 3.14
N PHE A 362 6.47 -6.80 3.37
CA PHE A 362 7.18 -7.86 2.64
C PHE A 362 7.72 -8.91 3.62
N PRO A 363 6.83 -9.68 4.28
CA PRO A 363 7.26 -10.62 5.29
C PRO A 363 8.12 -11.71 4.65
N ARG A 364 9.22 -12.08 5.32
CA ARG A 364 10.15 -13.11 4.84
C ARG A 364 10.81 -13.84 6.00
N ASN A 365 11.08 -15.14 5.83
CA ASN A 365 11.72 -15.99 6.85
C ASN A 365 13.23 -16.20 6.65
N PHE A 366 13.84 -15.47 5.71
CA PHE A 366 15.26 -15.56 5.39
C PHE A 366 15.90 -14.18 5.38
N ALA A 367 17.21 -14.12 5.59
CA ALA A 367 17.99 -12.88 5.70
C ALA A 367 17.42 -11.88 6.72
N VAL A 368 16.80 -12.40 7.79
CA VAL A 368 16.09 -11.63 8.82
C VAL A 368 16.99 -10.57 9.49
N TRP A 369 18.30 -10.84 9.56
CA TRP A 369 19.31 -9.92 10.09
C TRP A 369 19.33 -8.54 9.40
N ILE A 370 18.89 -8.45 8.13
CA ILE A 370 18.88 -7.18 7.40
C ILE A 370 18.02 -6.14 8.13
N ASP A 371 16.87 -6.55 8.70
CA ASP A 371 15.94 -5.61 9.35
C ASP A 371 16.48 -5.13 10.71
N GLN A 372 17.51 -5.78 11.25
CA GLN A 372 18.23 -5.35 12.46
C GLN A 372 19.32 -4.31 12.16
N ILE A 373 19.82 -4.27 10.91
CA ILE A 373 20.95 -3.41 10.51
C ILE A 373 20.49 -2.25 9.63
N VAL A 374 19.43 -2.44 8.84
CA VAL A 374 18.87 -1.45 7.93
C VAL A 374 17.74 -0.71 8.66
N PRO A 375 17.89 0.59 8.95
CA PRO A 375 16.84 1.35 9.63
C PRO A 375 15.56 1.43 8.82
N ARG A 376 14.41 1.47 9.52
CA ARG A 376 13.07 1.57 8.92
C ARG A 376 12.94 2.72 7.92
N TRP A 377 13.52 3.89 8.21
CA TRP A 377 13.43 5.06 7.33
C TRP A 377 14.06 4.83 5.95
N MET A 378 15.07 3.96 5.84
CA MET A 378 15.70 3.66 4.55
C MET A 378 14.76 2.82 3.66
N PHE A 379 14.07 1.84 4.25
CA PHE A 379 12.99 1.12 3.55
C PHE A 379 11.86 2.07 3.15
N HIS A 380 11.53 3.03 4.02
CA HIS A 380 10.51 4.04 3.76
C HIS A 380 10.87 4.93 2.56
N VAL A 381 12.08 5.50 2.51
CA VAL A 381 12.54 6.34 1.39
C VAL A 381 12.51 5.56 0.08
N ARG A 382 13.01 4.32 0.08
CA ARG A 382 13.04 3.49 -1.14
C ARG A 382 11.63 3.10 -1.61
N GLY A 383 10.74 2.73 -0.70
CA GLY A 383 9.35 2.42 -1.05
C GLY A 383 8.63 3.62 -1.66
N ASN A 384 8.87 4.82 -1.14
CA ASN A 384 8.28 6.04 -1.70
C ASN A 384 8.78 6.34 -3.11
N LEU A 385 10.06 6.09 -3.44
CA LEU A 385 10.57 6.27 -4.81
C LEU A 385 9.83 5.40 -5.83
N ILE A 386 9.49 4.16 -5.46
CA ILE A 386 8.72 3.23 -6.30
C ILE A 386 7.29 3.76 -6.48
N LEU A 387 6.63 4.18 -5.40
CA LEU A 387 5.28 4.74 -5.51
C LEU A 387 5.24 6.05 -6.31
N ASP A 388 6.28 6.88 -6.20
CA ASP A 388 6.39 8.14 -6.94
C ASP A 388 6.49 7.90 -8.47
N SER A 389 7.08 6.80 -8.93
CA SER A 389 7.18 6.50 -10.37
C SER A 389 5.84 6.15 -11.02
N ASP A 390 4.88 5.62 -10.25
CA ASP A 390 3.53 5.33 -10.76
C ASP A 390 2.58 6.54 -10.65
N LEU A 391 2.85 7.43 -9.69
CA LEU A 391 1.84 8.32 -9.11
C LEU A 391 1.12 9.20 -10.14
N TYR A 392 1.86 9.89 -11.00
CA TYR A 392 1.26 10.77 -12.01
C TYR A 392 0.53 9.97 -13.11
N LEU A 393 1.07 8.81 -13.48
CA LEU A 393 0.51 7.97 -14.55
C LEU A 393 -0.88 7.47 -14.14
N LEU A 394 -0.97 6.91 -12.94
CA LEU A 394 -2.21 6.36 -12.39
C LEU A 394 -3.25 7.45 -12.09
N HIS A 395 -2.82 8.64 -11.68
CA HIS A 395 -3.71 9.80 -11.52
C HIS A 395 -4.38 10.20 -12.84
N VAL A 396 -3.64 10.20 -13.94
CA VAL A 396 -4.17 10.53 -15.26
C VAL A 396 -5.04 9.40 -15.79
N GLU A 397 -4.64 8.15 -15.57
CA GLU A 397 -5.39 6.96 -15.99
C GLU A 397 -6.78 6.91 -15.35
N GLU A 398 -6.89 7.15 -14.04
CA GLU A 398 -8.18 7.17 -13.33
C GLU A 398 -9.18 8.14 -13.99
N ARG A 399 -8.71 9.34 -14.34
CA ARG A 399 -9.56 10.37 -14.95
C ARG A 399 -10.06 9.96 -16.33
N LYS A 400 -9.20 9.35 -17.16
CA LYS A 400 -9.59 8.85 -18.48
C LYS A 400 -10.60 7.71 -18.39
N ILE A 401 -10.43 6.81 -17.42
CA ILE A 401 -11.42 5.74 -17.16
C ILE A 401 -12.75 6.37 -16.74
N MET A 402 -12.72 7.37 -15.86
CA MET A 402 -13.92 8.06 -15.38
C MET A 402 -14.67 8.82 -16.48
N GLU A 403 -13.98 9.40 -17.47
CA GLU A 403 -14.62 10.07 -18.63
C GLU A 403 -15.50 9.12 -19.45
N VAL A 404 -15.12 7.85 -19.53
CA VAL A 404 -15.85 6.80 -20.25
C VAL A 404 -16.87 6.08 -19.35
N GLY A 405 -16.68 6.21 -18.03
CA GLY A 405 -17.47 5.60 -16.96
C GLY A 405 -16.86 4.27 -16.48
N SER A 406 -16.79 4.09 -15.16
CA SER A 406 -16.15 2.93 -14.50
C SER A 406 -16.62 1.57 -15.02
N SER A 407 -17.93 1.43 -15.30
CA SER A 407 -18.52 0.19 -15.82
C SER A 407 -18.18 -0.09 -17.29
N ASN A 408 -17.68 0.90 -18.02
CA ASN A 408 -17.32 0.85 -19.44
C ASN A 408 -15.80 0.90 -19.68
N TRP A 409 -14.99 0.57 -18.68
CA TRP A 409 -13.53 0.73 -18.73
C TRP A 409 -12.86 0.07 -19.95
N GLN A 410 -13.43 -1.00 -20.54
CA GLN A 410 -12.88 -1.63 -21.75
C GLN A 410 -12.90 -0.72 -22.99
N LYS A 411 -13.74 0.34 -22.99
CA LYS A 411 -13.72 1.36 -24.04
C LYS A 411 -12.56 2.35 -23.85
N ALA A 412 -12.05 2.49 -22.63
CA ALA A 412 -10.90 3.34 -22.30
C ALA A 412 -9.57 2.58 -22.45
N CYS A 413 -9.54 1.29 -22.09
CA CYS A 413 -8.32 0.49 -22.02
C CYS A 413 -8.47 -0.84 -22.78
N PHE A 414 -7.41 -1.21 -23.52
CA PHE A 414 -7.29 -2.48 -24.22
C PHE A 414 -6.29 -3.39 -23.49
N VAL A 415 -6.78 -4.53 -22.98
CA VAL A 415 -5.99 -5.48 -22.16
C VAL A 415 -5.98 -6.88 -22.80
N PRO A 416 -5.24 -7.08 -23.90
CA PRO A 416 -5.36 -8.27 -24.73
C PRO A 416 -4.57 -9.47 -24.25
N THR A 417 -3.68 -9.31 -23.26
CA THR A 417 -2.67 -10.31 -22.97
C THR A 417 -2.97 -11.06 -21.67
N LYS A 418 -2.27 -12.16 -21.46
CA LYS A 418 -2.36 -12.92 -20.21
C LYS A 418 -1.71 -12.22 -19.01
N SER A 419 -0.90 -11.17 -19.18
CA SER A 419 -0.44 -10.38 -18.02
C SER A 419 -1.60 -9.66 -17.34
N ASP A 420 -2.65 -9.35 -18.10
CA ASP A 420 -3.78 -8.57 -17.64
C ASP A 420 -4.84 -9.42 -16.90
N ALA A 421 -4.63 -10.74 -16.79
CA ALA A 421 -5.65 -11.67 -16.31
C ALA A 421 -6.18 -11.32 -14.91
N ASN A 422 -5.31 -10.88 -13.99
CA ASN A 422 -5.72 -10.48 -12.64
C ASN A 422 -6.52 -9.16 -12.65
N VAL A 423 -6.13 -8.19 -13.49
CA VAL A 423 -6.85 -6.93 -13.67
C VAL A 423 -8.26 -7.20 -14.23
N VAL A 424 -8.34 -8.04 -15.27
CA VAL A 424 -9.61 -8.47 -15.86
C VAL A 424 -10.48 -9.20 -14.83
N ALA A 425 -9.90 -10.08 -14.01
CA ALA A 425 -10.62 -10.78 -12.94
C ALA A 425 -11.15 -9.80 -11.88
N PHE A 426 -10.35 -8.83 -11.45
CA PHE A 426 -10.77 -7.81 -10.50
C PHE A 426 -11.92 -6.94 -11.05
N ARG A 427 -11.84 -6.48 -12.30
CA ARG A 427 -12.93 -5.72 -12.94
C ARG A 427 -14.18 -6.56 -13.15
N LYS A 428 -14.05 -7.87 -13.45
CA LYS A 428 -15.19 -8.80 -13.50
C LYS A 428 -15.83 -8.96 -12.12
N TRP A 429 -15.02 -9.10 -11.07
CA TRP A 429 -15.48 -9.16 -9.69
C TRP A 429 -16.23 -7.88 -9.30
N LEU A 430 -15.66 -6.71 -9.56
CA LEU A 430 -16.31 -5.42 -9.30
C LEU A 430 -17.67 -5.32 -10.00
N ARG A 431 -17.73 -5.64 -11.29
CA ARG A 431 -18.97 -5.58 -12.07
C ARG A 431 -20.03 -6.53 -11.53
N LYS A 432 -19.65 -7.78 -11.25
CA LYS A 432 -20.58 -8.83 -10.82
C LYS A 432 -21.14 -8.55 -9.42
N TYR A 433 -20.28 -8.20 -8.46
CA TYR A 433 -20.69 -8.15 -7.05
C TYR A 433 -20.94 -6.72 -6.54
N SER A 434 -20.40 -5.68 -7.18
CA SER A 434 -20.43 -4.30 -6.65
C SER A 434 -20.96 -3.24 -7.62
N GLY A 435 -21.56 -3.62 -8.75
CA GLY A 435 -22.06 -2.66 -9.74
C GLY A 435 -20.93 -1.94 -10.53
N GLY A 436 -19.70 -2.43 -10.44
CA GLY A 436 -18.55 -1.97 -11.23
C GLY A 436 -17.62 -0.96 -10.54
N GLN A 437 -17.90 -0.56 -9.30
CA GLN A 437 -17.10 0.42 -8.55
C GLN A 437 -17.33 0.30 -7.05
N VAL A 438 -16.52 1.01 -6.25
CA VAL A 438 -16.78 1.20 -4.81
C VAL A 438 -18.14 1.87 -4.59
N ASP A 439 -18.93 1.32 -3.67
CA ASP A 439 -20.16 1.97 -3.20
C ASP A 439 -19.80 3.02 -2.14
N TRP A 440 -19.86 4.29 -2.54
CA TRP A 440 -19.56 5.43 -1.67
C TRP A 440 -20.77 5.90 -0.83
N GLY A 441 -21.90 5.18 -0.89
CA GLY A 441 -23.15 5.58 -0.26
C GLY A 441 -23.67 6.93 -0.79
N THR A 442 -24.31 7.72 0.07
CA THR A 442 -24.92 9.00 -0.32
C THR A 442 -23.99 10.21 -0.16
N LYS A 443 -22.79 10.03 0.40
CA LYS A 443 -21.86 11.13 0.70
C LYS A 443 -21.17 11.70 -0.55
N PHE A 444 -21.13 10.94 -1.64
CA PHE A 444 -20.41 11.32 -2.84
C PHE A 444 -21.30 11.16 -4.08
N THR A 445 -21.16 12.09 -5.02
CA THR A 445 -21.88 12.10 -6.30
C THR A 445 -21.21 11.26 -7.38
N GLY A 446 -20.10 10.58 -7.06
CA GLY A 446 -19.29 9.79 -8.00
C GLY A 446 -18.33 10.61 -8.88
N THR A 447 -18.26 11.93 -8.71
CA THR A 447 -17.32 12.79 -9.44
C THR A 447 -15.97 12.91 -8.73
N LEU A 448 -14.87 12.78 -9.47
CA LEU A 448 -13.53 13.01 -8.94
C LEU A 448 -13.32 14.49 -8.57
N PRO A 449 -12.52 14.78 -7.52
CA PRO A 449 -12.09 16.14 -7.25
C PRO A 449 -11.24 16.70 -8.41
N PRO A 450 -11.18 18.04 -8.58
CA PRO A 450 -10.30 18.67 -9.56
C PRO A 450 -8.85 18.22 -9.41
N SER A 451 -8.13 18.10 -10.53
CA SER A 451 -6.70 17.77 -10.48
C SER A 451 -5.90 18.95 -9.96
N PRO A 452 -5.03 18.77 -8.95
CA PRO A 452 -4.00 19.76 -8.67
C PRO A 452 -2.98 19.80 -9.83
N PRO A 453 -2.15 20.85 -9.90
CA PRO A 453 -0.98 20.88 -10.78
C PRO A 453 -0.05 19.70 -10.51
N ARG A 454 0.68 19.27 -11.55
CA ARG A 454 1.57 18.10 -11.46
C ARG A 454 2.62 18.27 -10.37
N GLU A 455 3.16 19.46 -10.20
CA GLU A 455 4.17 19.78 -9.20
C GLU A 455 3.65 19.55 -7.79
N GLN A 456 2.41 19.96 -7.51
CA GLN A 456 1.75 19.73 -6.24
C GLN A 456 1.41 18.26 -6.03
N LEU A 457 1.02 17.54 -7.09
CA LEU A 457 0.73 16.12 -7.03
C LEU A 457 2.00 15.30 -6.69
N MET A 458 3.14 15.69 -7.24
CA MET A 458 4.45 15.05 -7.02
C MET A 458 5.15 15.53 -5.74
N ASP A 459 4.60 16.54 -5.06
CA ASP A 459 5.17 17.06 -3.81
C ASP A 459 4.91 16.07 -2.66
N ARG A 460 5.98 15.58 -2.04
CA ARG A 460 5.92 14.60 -0.94
C ARG A 460 5.37 15.18 0.36
N TYR A 461 5.52 16.48 0.60
CA TYR A 461 4.93 17.08 1.78
C TYR A 461 3.40 16.97 1.70
N TRP A 462 2.82 17.38 0.58
CA TRP A 462 1.36 17.34 0.40
C TRP A 462 0.79 15.94 0.22
N SER A 463 1.51 15.06 -0.48
CA SER A 463 1.06 13.68 -0.72
C SER A 463 1.36 12.71 0.43
N HIS A 464 2.20 13.08 1.40
CA HIS A 464 2.63 12.13 2.44
C HIS A 464 2.88 12.77 3.82
N CYS A 465 3.84 13.69 3.95
CA CYS A 465 4.24 14.20 5.28
C CYS A 465 3.12 14.96 6.00
N GLY A 466 2.29 15.71 5.27
CA GLY A 466 1.14 16.43 5.81
C GLY A 466 0.02 15.52 6.32
N GLN A 467 -0.04 14.27 5.85
CA GLN A 467 -1.06 13.27 6.26
C GLN A 467 -0.60 12.37 7.43
N LEU A 468 0.66 12.51 7.85
CA LEU A 468 1.28 11.72 8.91
C LEU A 468 1.96 12.66 9.93
N PRO A 469 1.25 13.09 10.98
CA PRO A 469 1.79 13.97 12.01
C PRO A 469 3.08 13.45 12.66
N GLN A 470 3.26 12.13 12.72
CA GLN A 470 4.47 11.51 13.28
C GLN A 470 5.74 11.77 12.46
N LEU A 471 5.63 11.96 11.14
CA LEU A 471 6.77 12.31 10.30
C LEU A 471 7.16 13.79 10.43
N GLN A 472 6.27 14.65 10.92
CA GLN A 472 6.61 16.04 11.26
C GLN A 472 7.49 16.13 12.50
N CYS A 473 7.52 15.08 13.34
CA CYS A 473 8.34 15.03 14.56
C CYS A 473 9.64 14.23 14.43
N GLY A 474 10.02 13.76 13.24
CA GLY A 474 11.07 12.74 13.08
C GLY A 474 11.99 12.87 11.86
N LEU A 475 12.21 14.09 11.36
CA LEU A 475 13.32 14.44 10.46
C LEU A 475 14.18 15.53 11.07
#